data_AF-A0A4Q9VAD3-F1
#
_entry.id   AF-A0A4Q9VAD3-F1
#
_cell.length_a   1.000
_cell.length_b   1.000
_cell.length_c   1.000
_cell.angle_alpha   90.00
_cell.angle_beta   90.00
_cell.angle_gamma   90.00
#
_symmetry.space_group_name_H-M   'P 1'
#
loop_
_entity.id
_entity.type
_entity.pdbx_description
1 polymer ?
#
loop_
_entity_poly.entity_id
_entity_poly.type
_entity_poly.pdbx_seq_one_letter_code
_entity_poly.pdbx_strand_id
1 'polypeptide(L)'
;MANILDVFRTQAGQKLIERTQQLTGQEGEKVQKALVFTLPAILTNSKSFDIAESEGKSDLISFIEQADLLAIGTDATVHQFDTVQIQKLKSFGSLIEIPEEDFLKILKISTAFLNALITQMMNAEEDADHTEIIETLCGKSLKYERIYIKALVKKGDSPDLIQSSEEIALGEDRKDDDESILGGYSGGR
;
A
#
# COMPACT_ATOMS: atom_id res chain seq x y z
N MET A 1 -0.46 -16.56 0.85
CA MET A 1 -0.70 -15.91 -0.44
C MET A 1 -1.55 -14.69 -0.22
N ALA A 2 -0.88 -13.61 0.14
CA ALA A 2 -1.48 -12.31 0.29
C ALA A 2 -1.91 -11.77 -1.08
N ASN A 3 -2.96 -10.95 -1.09
CA ASN A 3 -3.43 -10.22 -2.27
C ASN A 3 -3.80 -8.79 -1.88
N ILE A 4 -4.09 -7.93 -2.85
CA ILE A 4 -4.35 -6.51 -2.64
C ILE A 4 -5.43 -6.21 -1.59
N LEU A 5 -6.42 -7.10 -1.39
CA LEU A 5 -7.49 -6.92 -0.40
C LEU A 5 -7.01 -7.18 1.03
N ASP A 6 -5.88 -7.84 1.24
CA ASP A 6 -5.28 -8.00 2.56
C ASP A 6 -4.82 -6.65 3.15
N VAL A 7 -4.73 -5.59 2.34
CA VAL A 7 -4.53 -4.21 2.82
C VAL A 7 -5.55 -3.82 3.88
N PHE A 8 -6.81 -4.27 3.77
CA PHE A 8 -7.86 -3.90 4.73
C PHE A 8 -7.70 -4.54 6.10
N ARG A 9 -6.75 -5.48 6.26
CA ARG A 9 -6.38 -6.07 7.55
C ARG A 9 -5.20 -5.35 8.20
N THR A 10 -4.69 -4.28 7.59
CA THR A 10 -3.50 -3.57 8.07
C THR A 10 -3.80 -2.11 8.40
N GLN A 11 -2.85 -1.47 9.10
CA GLN A 11 -2.92 -0.05 9.43
C GLN A 11 -3.00 0.82 8.15
N ALA A 12 -2.28 0.45 7.09
CA ALA A 12 -2.35 1.15 5.81
C ALA A 12 -3.78 1.13 5.24
N GLY A 13 -4.50 0.01 5.33
CA GLY A 13 -5.90 -0.07 4.90
C GLY A 13 -6.84 0.78 5.74
N GLN A 14 -6.66 0.79 7.06
CA GLN A 14 -7.45 1.65 7.94
C GLN A 14 -7.24 3.13 7.61
N LYS A 15 -5.97 3.55 7.44
CA LYS A 15 -5.62 4.92 7.06
C LYS A 15 -6.15 5.29 5.69
N LEU A 16 -6.11 4.38 4.73
CA LEU A 16 -6.67 4.59 3.40
C LEU A 16 -8.18 4.82 3.46
N ILE A 17 -8.91 4.03 4.26
CA ILE A 17 -10.35 4.21 4.48
C ILE A 17 -10.62 5.57 5.13
N GLU A 18 -9.97 5.86 6.26
CA GLU A 18 -10.15 7.13 7.00
C GLU A 18 -9.87 8.35 6.10
N ARG A 19 -8.79 8.30 5.33
CA ARG A 19 -8.42 9.38 4.41
C ARG A 19 -9.44 9.53 3.28
N THR A 20 -9.89 8.42 2.72
CA THR A 20 -10.90 8.44 1.65
C THR A 20 -12.24 8.97 2.17
N GLN A 21 -12.64 8.62 3.38
CA GLN A 21 -13.83 9.20 4.04
C GLN A 21 -13.70 10.72 4.17
N GLN A 22 -12.56 11.23 4.64
CA GLN A 22 -12.32 12.67 4.76
C GLN A 22 -12.43 13.40 3.42
N LEU A 23 -11.90 12.81 2.34
CA LEU A 23 -11.86 13.44 1.01
C LEU A 23 -13.19 13.34 0.24
N THR A 24 -14.03 12.36 0.57
CA THR A 24 -15.30 12.11 -0.15
C THR A 24 -16.54 12.45 0.66
N GLY A 25 -16.43 12.57 1.98
CA GLY A 25 -17.58 12.72 2.89
C GLY A 25 -18.44 11.47 3.02
N GLN A 26 -18.03 10.34 2.45
CA GLN A 26 -18.78 9.09 2.46
C GLN A 26 -18.54 8.27 3.74
N GLU A 27 -19.51 7.43 4.09
CA GLU A 27 -19.41 6.52 5.24
C GLU A 27 -18.33 5.46 5.03
N GLY A 28 -17.67 5.03 6.11
CA GLY A 28 -16.52 4.12 6.05
C GLY A 28 -16.85 2.78 5.44
N GLU A 29 -18.03 2.24 5.73
CA GLU A 29 -18.49 0.98 5.13
C GLU A 29 -18.69 1.11 3.61
N LYS A 30 -19.27 2.23 3.15
CA LYS A 30 -19.45 2.51 1.71
C LYS A 30 -18.10 2.69 1.02
N VAL A 31 -17.20 3.45 1.64
CA VAL A 31 -15.82 3.62 1.17
C VAL A 31 -15.10 2.28 1.07
N GLN A 32 -15.17 1.44 2.09
CA GLN A 32 -14.53 0.12 2.08
C GLN A 32 -15.11 -0.75 0.97
N LYS A 33 -16.44 -0.80 0.79
CA LYS A 33 -17.07 -1.52 -0.33
C LYS A 33 -16.59 -1.04 -1.69
N ALA A 34 -16.46 0.29 -1.86
CA ALA A 34 -15.93 0.89 -3.07
C ALA A 34 -14.48 0.48 -3.31
N LEU A 35 -13.62 0.57 -2.28
CA LEU A 35 -12.20 0.21 -2.37
C LEU A 35 -11.98 -1.28 -2.67
N VAL A 36 -12.80 -2.16 -2.09
CA VAL A 36 -12.79 -3.61 -2.40
C VAL A 36 -13.06 -3.88 -3.88
N PHE A 37 -13.83 -3.01 -4.54
CA PHE A 37 -14.09 -3.11 -5.96
C PHE A 37 -13.03 -2.42 -6.81
N THR A 38 -12.65 -1.18 -6.48
CA THR A 38 -11.76 -0.36 -7.30
C THR A 38 -10.33 -0.89 -7.31
N LEU A 39 -9.80 -1.36 -6.18
CA LEU A 39 -8.41 -1.83 -6.11
C LEU A 39 -8.13 -3.01 -7.06
N PRO A 40 -8.92 -4.12 -7.07
CA PRO A 40 -8.72 -5.19 -8.04
C PRO A 40 -9.00 -4.76 -9.49
N ALA A 41 -9.99 -3.88 -9.69
CA ALA A 41 -10.33 -3.39 -11.03
C ALA A 41 -9.17 -2.60 -11.65
N ILE A 42 -8.53 -1.73 -10.87
CA ILE A 42 -7.36 -0.97 -11.30
C ILE A 42 -6.18 -1.90 -11.53
N LEU A 43 -5.87 -2.78 -10.56
CA LEU A 43 -4.74 -3.69 -10.66
C LEU A 43 -4.79 -4.58 -11.92
N THR A 44 -5.99 -5.02 -12.32
CA THR A 44 -6.18 -5.81 -13.54
C THR A 44 -5.83 -5.01 -14.81
N ASN A 45 -6.05 -3.69 -14.81
CA ASN A 45 -5.69 -2.80 -15.91
C ASN A 45 -4.23 -2.31 -15.83
N SER A 46 -3.61 -2.34 -14.65
CA SER A 46 -2.19 -1.96 -14.44
C SER A 46 -1.19 -2.87 -15.15
N LYS A 47 -1.58 -4.06 -15.61
CA LYS A 47 -0.70 -4.96 -16.39
C LYS A 47 -0.18 -4.34 -17.70
N SER A 48 -0.77 -3.22 -18.12
CA SER A 48 -0.58 -2.63 -19.46
C SER A 48 0.10 -1.26 -19.45
N PHE A 49 0.46 -0.69 -18.29
CA PHE A 49 0.91 0.70 -18.19
C PHE A 49 2.13 0.87 -17.29
N ASP A 50 3.04 1.74 -17.72
CA ASP A 50 4.17 2.22 -16.91
C ASP A 50 3.65 3.07 -15.76
N ILE A 51 4.14 2.77 -14.56
CA ILE A 51 3.81 3.56 -13.36
C ILE A 51 4.60 4.86 -13.42
N ALA A 52 3.89 5.98 -13.34
CA ALA A 52 4.53 7.29 -13.19
C ALA A 52 5.38 7.28 -11.91
N GLU A 53 6.66 7.66 -12.02
CA GLU A 53 7.55 7.82 -10.87
C GLU A 53 6.90 8.78 -9.86
N SER A 54 6.41 8.25 -8.74
CA SER A 54 5.93 9.11 -7.66
C SER A 54 7.14 9.70 -6.96
N GLU A 55 7.28 11.03 -6.99
CA GLU A 55 8.30 11.73 -6.22
C GLU A 55 8.16 11.38 -4.72
N GLY A 56 9.15 10.67 -4.18
CA GLY A 56 9.36 10.57 -2.75
C GLY A 56 9.58 9.16 -2.24
N LYS A 57 10.76 8.94 -1.63
CA LYS A 57 11.08 7.80 -0.75
C LYS A 57 10.28 7.83 0.57
N SER A 58 9.04 8.31 0.57
CA SER A 58 8.21 8.34 1.78
C SER A 58 7.50 7.00 1.95
N ASP A 59 7.52 6.45 3.15
CA ASP A 59 6.77 5.27 3.55
C ASP A 59 5.26 5.38 3.19
N LEU A 60 4.63 4.26 2.80
CA LEU A 60 3.24 4.19 2.33
C LEU A 60 2.24 4.89 3.24
N ILE A 61 2.40 4.74 4.56
CA ILE A 61 1.46 5.33 5.53
C ILE A 61 1.62 6.85 5.52
N SER A 62 2.86 7.34 5.46
CA SER A 62 3.14 8.78 5.37
C SER A 62 2.57 9.36 4.07
N PHE A 63 2.69 8.61 2.97
CA PHE A 63 2.07 8.97 1.69
C PHE A 63 0.54 9.08 1.80
N ILE A 64 -0.14 8.09 2.38
CA ILE A 64 -1.60 8.13 2.56
C ILE A 64 -2.03 9.34 3.39
N GLU A 65 -1.29 9.67 4.45
CA GLU A 65 -1.65 10.74 5.37
C GLU A 65 -1.39 12.14 4.81
N GLN A 66 -0.27 12.33 4.10
CA GLN A 66 0.26 13.66 3.78
C GLN A 66 0.11 14.04 2.30
N ALA A 67 0.09 13.06 1.39
CA ALA A 67 0.05 13.36 -0.04
C ALA A 67 -1.33 13.83 -0.50
N ASP A 68 -1.35 14.58 -1.60
CA ASP A 68 -2.57 14.89 -2.32
C ASP A 68 -2.97 13.71 -3.23
N LEU A 69 -3.64 12.73 -2.63
CA LEU A 69 -4.08 11.50 -3.30
C LEU A 69 -5.01 11.78 -4.50
N LEU A 70 -5.74 12.90 -4.49
CA LEU A 70 -6.66 13.25 -5.58
C LEU A 70 -5.91 13.81 -6.78
N ALA A 71 -4.91 14.67 -6.56
CA ALA A 71 -4.08 15.20 -7.63
C ALA A 71 -3.26 14.08 -8.30
N ILE A 72 -2.54 13.31 -7.49
CA ILE A 72 -1.71 12.18 -7.95
C ILE A 72 -2.59 11.14 -8.65
N GLY A 73 -3.73 10.82 -8.05
CA GLY A 73 -4.68 9.86 -8.61
C GLY A 73 -5.30 10.33 -9.92
N THR A 74 -5.58 11.64 -10.07
CA THR A 74 -6.13 12.19 -11.32
C THR A 74 -5.15 12.02 -12.46
N ASP A 75 -3.89 12.35 -12.24
CA ASP A 75 -2.82 12.23 -13.24
C ASP A 75 -2.65 10.76 -13.67
N ALA A 76 -2.48 9.86 -12.70
CA ALA A 76 -2.34 8.43 -12.96
C ALA A 76 -3.57 7.81 -13.66
N THR A 77 -4.78 8.22 -13.29
CA THR A 77 -6.02 7.66 -13.88
C THR A 77 -6.16 8.03 -15.35
N VAL A 78 -5.70 9.21 -15.77
CA VAL A 78 -5.72 9.63 -17.18
C VAL A 78 -4.80 8.78 -18.04
N HIS A 79 -3.66 8.33 -17.49
CA HIS A 79 -2.73 7.46 -18.18
C HIS A 79 -3.18 6.00 -18.21
N GLN A 80 -3.95 5.57 -17.22
CA GLN A 80 -4.32 4.16 -17.04
C GLN A 80 -5.68 3.77 -17.66
N PHE A 81 -6.60 4.72 -17.81
CA PHE A 81 -7.96 4.42 -18.27
C PHE A 81 -8.47 5.38 -19.35
N ASP A 82 -9.11 4.79 -20.35
CA ASP A 82 -9.84 5.54 -21.36
C ASP A 82 -11.15 6.11 -20.78
N THR A 83 -11.68 7.17 -21.39
CA THR A 83 -12.97 7.77 -20.99
C THR A 83 -14.11 6.75 -20.93
N VAL A 84 -14.13 5.76 -21.84
CA VAL A 84 -15.16 4.71 -21.86
C VAL A 84 -15.05 3.78 -20.66
N GLN A 85 -13.83 3.43 -20.25
CA GLN A 85 -13.59 2.58 -19.08
C GLN A 85 -13.96 3.31 -17.79
N ILE A 86 -13.58 4.58 -17.67
CA ILE A 86 -13.96 5.44 -16.53
C ILE A 86 -15.48 5.52 -16.40
N GLN A 87 -16.22 5.71 -17.50
CA GLN A 87 -17.68 5.75 -17.47
C GLN A 87 -18.30 4.42 -16.98
N LYS A 88 -17.76 3.29 -17.43
CA LYS A 88 -18.19 1.96 -16.96
C LYS A 88 -17.88 1.73 -15.48
N LEU A 89 -16.76 2.25 -14.98
CA LEU A 89 -16.41 2.13 -13.57
C LEU A 89 -17.31 3.02 -12.70
N LYS A 90 -17.58 4.26 -13.13
CA LYS A 90 -18.45 5.20 -12.41
C LYS A 90 -19.86 4.66 -12.18
N SER A 91 -20.42 3.94 -13.14
CA SER A 91 -21.76 3.37 -12.99
C SER A 91 -21.86 2.34 -11.86
N PHE A 92 -20.74 1.72 -11.42
CA PHE A 92 -20.73 0.87 -10.23
C PHE A 92 -20.99 1.66 -8.94
N GLY A 93 -20.67 2.96 -8.89
CA GLY A 93 -20.98 3.81 -7.74
C GLY A 93 -22.46 3.76 -7.38
N SER A 94 -23.34 3.74 -8.40
CA SER A 94 -24.78 3.63 -8.20
C SER A 94 -25.24 2.34 -7.50
N LEU A 95 -24.51 1.23 -7.69
CA LEU A 95 -24.83 -0.07 -7.07
C LEU A 95 -24.50 -0.12 -5.58
N ILE A 96 -23.54 0.69 -5.14
CA ILE A 96 -23.12 0.79 -3.74
C ILE A 96 -23.61 2.07 -3.08
N GLU A 97 -24.56 2.76 -3.72
CA GLU A 97 -25.19 3.99 -3.24
C GLU A 97 -24.18 5.11 -2.95
N ILE A 98 -23.18 5.26 -3.81
CA ILE A 98 -22.21 6.35 -3.79
C ILE A 98 -22.42 7.21 -5.05
N PRO A 99 -22.53 8.54 -4.93
CA PRO A 99 -22.61 9.44 -6.08
C PRO A 99 -21.43 9.23 -7.05
N GLU A 100 -21.68 9.32 -8.36
CA GLU A 100 -20.63 9.06 -9.36
C GLU A 100 -19.39 9.95 -9.20
N GLU A 101 -19.57 11.20 -8.75
CA GLU A 101 -18.47 12.12 -8.48
C GLU A 101 -17.59 11.65 -7.32
N ASP A 102 -18.19 11.16 -6.25
CA ASP A 102 -17.46 10.64 -5.09
C ASP A 102 -16.85 9.28 -5.41
N PHE A 103 -17.54 8.44 -6.17
CA PHE A 103 -16.96 7.19 -6.66
C PHE A 103 -15.74 7.43 -7.55
N LEU A 104 -15.77 8.47 -8.40
CA LEU A 104 -14.61 8.87 -9.18
C LEU A 104 -13.44 9.32 -8.30
N LYS A 105 -13.70 10.05 -7.22
CA LYS A 105 -12.65 10.40 -6.24
C LYS A 105 -12.06 9.14 -5.61
N ILE A 106 -12.89 8.17 -5.22
CA ILE A 106 -12.42 6.89 -4.66
C ILE A 106 -11.57 6.14 -5.69
N LEU A 107 -11.99 6.11 -6.96
CA LEU A 107 -11.21 5.49 -8.03
C LEU A 107 -9.82 6.14 -8.14
N LYS A 108 -9.75 7.48 -8.19
CA LYS A 108 -8.48 8.22 -8.25
C LYS A 108 -7.58 7.95 -7.03
N ILE A 109 -8.15 7.98 -5.83
CA ILE A 109 -7.43 7.68 -4.59
C ILE A 109 -6.88 6.25 -4.62
N SER A 110 -7.67 5.30 -5.12
CA SER A 110 -7.27 3.89 -5.27
C SER A 110 -6.10 3.76 -6.26
N THR A 111 -6.13 4.50 -7.37
CA THR A 111 -5.05 4.54 -8.36
C THR A 111 -3.76 5.10 -7.75
N ALA A 112 -3.86 6.22 -7.03
CA ALA A 112 -2.70 6.84 -6.36
C ALA A 112 -2.07 5.87 -5.34
N PHE A 113 -2.92 5.23 -4.52
CA PHE A 113 -2.47 4.26 -3.53
C PHE A 113 -1.76 3.06 -4.19
N LEU A 114 -2.33 2.49 -5.25
CA LEU A 114 -1.72 1.35 -5.95
C LEU A 114 -0.37 1.72 -6.57
N ASN A 115 -0.27 2.90 -7.19
CA ASN A 115 1.00 3.36 -7.76
C ASN A 115 2.06 3.56 -6.69
N ALA A 116 1.71 4.15 -5.54
CA ALA A 116 2.64 4.31 -4.42
C ALA A 116 3.08 2.96 -3.86
N LEU A 117 2.15 2.02 -3.66
CA LEU A 117 2.45 0.68 -3.18
C LEU A 117 3.40 -0.07 -4.14
N ILE A 118 3.08 -0.08 -5.44
CA ILE A 118 3.91 -0.77 -6.43
C ILE A 118 5.28 -0.09 -6.53
N THR A 119 5.34 1.25 -6.54
CA THR A 119 6.62 1.99 -6.54
C THR A 119 7.46 1.64 -5.32
N GLN A 120 6.86 1.54 -4.13
CA GLN A 120 7.58 1.13 -2.93
C GLN A 120 8.08 -0.31 -3.01
N MET A 121 7.30 -1.22 -3.60
CA MET A 121 7.74 -2.60 -3.83
C MET A 121 8.88 -2.67 -4.86
N MET A 122 8.80 -1.89 -5.95
CA MET A 122 9.84 -1.78 -6.97
C MET A 122 11.15 -1.24 -6.39
N ASN A 123 11.08 -0.23 -5.52
CA ASN A 123 12.26 0.38 -4.90
C ASN A 123 12.89 -0.45 -3.78
N ALA A 124 12.20 -1.49 -3.30
CA ALA A 124 12.70 -2.34 -2.23
C ALA A 124 13.69 -3.42 -2.73
N GLU A 125 13.72 -3.69 -4.04
CA GLU A 125 14.57 -4.73 -4.64
C GLU A 125 15.12 -4.26 -6.00
N GLU A 126 16.45 -4.33 -6.18
CA GLU A 126 17.18 -3.69 -7.30
C GLU A 126 16.76 -4.23 -8.68
N ASP A 127 16.30 -5.48 -8.76
CA ASP A 127 15.83 -6.16 -9.97
C ASP A 127 14.34 -6.53 -9.91
N ALA A 128 13.54 -5.69 -9.25
CA ALA A 128 12.10 -5.91 -9.15
C ALA A 128 11.42 -5.95 -10.53
N ASP A 129 10.62 -7.00 -10.75
CA ASP A 129 9.81 -7.18 -11.96
C ASP A 129 8.38 -6.71 -11.69
N HIS A 130 7.99 -5.65 -12.40
CA HIS A 130 6.66 -5.04 -12.32
C HIS A 130 5.52 -6.05 -12.56
N THR A 131 5.66 -6.93 -13.56
CA THR A 131 4.62 -7.92 -13.89
C THR A 131 4.40 -8.86 -12.71
N GLU A 132 5.49 -9.29 -12.11
CA GLU A 132 5.52 -10.25 -11.03
C GLU A 132 5.07 -9.61 -9.69
N ILE A 133 5.29 -8.29 -9.50
CA ILE A 133 4.66 -7.51 -8.42
C ILE A 133 3.14 -7.47 -8.60
N ILE A 134 2.64 -7.16 -9.81
CA ILE A 134 1.21 -7.18 -10.07
C ILE A 134 0.64 -8.58 -9.82
N GLU A 135 1.34 -9.64 -10.25
CA GLU A 135 0.91 -11.01 -10.00
C GLU A 135 0.92 -11.36 -8.52
N THR A 136 1.88 -10.85 -7.74
CA THR A 136 1.86 -10.96 -6.28
C THR A 136 0.62 -10.26 -5.69
N LEU A 137 0.33 -9.02 -6.08
CA LEU A 137 -0.84 -8.27 -5.62
C LEU A 137 -2.17 -8.92 -6.06
N CYS A 138 -2.19 -9.62 -7.20
CA CYS A 138 -3.34 -10.41 -7.64
C CYS A 138 -3.48 -11.76 -6.91
N GLY A 139 -2.53 -12.14 -6.05
CA GLY A 139 -2.51 -13.47 -5.43
C GLY A 139 -2.23 -14.58 -6.45
N LYS A 140 -1.37 -14.32 -7.45
CA LYS A 140 -0.89 -15.29 -8.46
C LYS A 140 0.59 -15.66 -8.30
N SER A 141 1.40 -14.80 -7.68
CA SER A 141 2.79 -15.09 -7.30
C SER A 141 3.04 -14.91 -5.80
N LEU A 142 4.08 -15.56 -5.29
CA LEU A 142 4.57 -15.40 -3.91
C LEU A 142 5.91 -14.64 -3.86
N LYS A 143 6.51 -14.32 -5.01
CA LYS A 143 7.89 -13.83 -5.09
C LYS A 143 8.13 -12.57 -4.26
N TYR A 144 7.19 -11.61 -4.30
CA TYR A 144 7.31 -10.35 -3.53
C TYR A 144 6.34 -10.28 -2.33
N GLU A 145 5.80 -11.41 -1.85
CA GLU A 145 4.82 -11.41 -0.75
C GLU A 145 5.38 -10.78 0.53
N ARG A 146 6.65 -11.04 0.85
CA ARG A 146 7.32 -10.43 2.02
C ARG A 146 7.47 -8.92 1.87
N ILE A 147 7.80 -8.43 0.67
CA ILE A 147 7.94 -7.00 0.40
C ILE A 147 6.59 -6.31 0.50
N TYR A 148 5.54 -6.93 -0.07
CA TYR A 148 4.18 -6.45 0.07
C TYR A 148 3.77 -6.30 1.54
N ILE A 149 3.96 -7.34 2.36
CA ILE A 149 3.62 -7.29 3.79
C ILE A 149 4.41 -6.20 4.51
N LYS A 150 5.71 -6.08 4.22
CA LYS A 150 6.57 -5.03 4.82
C LYS A 150 6.12 -3.62 4.42
N ALA A 151 5.68 -3.41 3.18
CA ALA A 151 5.18 -2.11 2.72
C ALA A 151 3.87 -1.68 3.43
N LEU A 152 3.09 -2.64 3.92
CA LEU A 152 1.82 -2.38 4.61
C LEU A 152 1.95 -2.13 6.12
N VAL A 153 3.11 -2.41 6.71
CA VAL A 153 3.33 -2.39 8.16
C VAL A 153 4.44 -1.41 8.52
N LYS A 154 4.13 -0.43 9.38
CA LYS A 154 5.14 0.46 9.95
C LYS A 154 6.03 -0.30 10.92
N LYS A 155 7.35 -0.22 10.77
CA LYS A 155 8.38 -0.82 11.67
C LYS A 155 8.31 -0.39 13.16
N GLY A 156 7.31 0.38 13.59
CA GLY A 156 7.26 1.00 14.93
C GLY A 156 6.06 0.68 15.82
N ASP A 157 4.94 0.16 15.31
CA ASP A 157 3.65 0.21 16.04
C ASP A 157 2.96 -1.15 16.25
N SER A 158 3.69 -2.26 16.22
CA SER A 158 3.12 -3.57 16.58
C SER A 158 4.00 -4.32 17.56
N PRO A 159 3.73 -4.24 18.88
CA PRO A 159 4.37 -5.11 19.88
C PRO A 159 3.96 -6.59 19.73
N ASP A 160 2.95 -6.90 18.90
CA ASP A 160 2.41 -8.25 18.69
C ASP A 160 2.83 -8.91 17.36
N LEU A 161 3.65 -8.24 16.53
CA LEU A 161 4.29 -8.92 15.41
C LEU A 161 5.55 -9.60 15.94
N ILE A 162 5.39 -10.87 16.32
CA ILE A 162 6.51 -11.79 16.52
C ILE A 162 7.43 -11.62 15.32
N GLN A 163 8.62 -11.08 15.55
CA GLN A 163 9.72 -11.07 14.58
C GLN A 163 9.75 -12.46 13.96
N SER A 164 9.61 -12.55 12.64
CA SER A 164 9.64 -13.85 11.97
C SER A 164 10.91 -14.58 12.42
N SER A 165 10.85 -15.90 12.65
CA SER A 165 12.00 -16.69 13.10
C SER A 165 13.24 -16.51 12.19
N GLU A 166 13.01 -16.03 10.97
CA GLU A 166 14.03 -15.69 9.97
C GLU A 166 14.71 -14.33 10.23
N GLU A 167 14.02 -13.33 10.79
CA GLU A 167 14.65 -12.08 11.28
C GLU A 167 15.51 -12.30 12.53
N ILE A 168 15.16 -13.31 13.35
CA ILE A 168 15.98 -13.74 14.49
C ILE A 168 17.20 -14.56 14.02
N ALA A 169 17.06 -15.31 12.93
CA ALA A 169 18.14 -16.16 12.38
C ALA A 169 19.13 -15.39 11.48
N LEU A 170 18.67 -14.35 10.78
CA LEU A 170 19.49 -13.50 9.91
C LEU A 170 19.92 -12.23 10.66
N GLY A 171 20.52 -12.41 11.83
CA GLY A 171 20.93 -11.34 12.74
C GLY A 171 21.33 -10.08 11.98
N GLU A 172 20.58 -8.99 12.20
CA GLU A 172 20.95 -7.68 11.68
C GLU A 172 22.42 -7.45 12.08
N ASP A 173 23.30 -7.36 11.10
CA ASP A 173 24.64 -6.78 11.24
C ASP A 173 24.47 -5.29 11.57
N ARG A 174 24.01 -5.00 12.79
CA ARG A 174 24.22 -3.70 13.41
C ARG A 174 25.69 -3.66 13.80
N LYS A 175 26.50 -3.16 12.87
CA LYS A 175 27.73 -2.45 13.22
C LYS A 175 27.33 -1.17 13.94
N ASP A 176 26.99 -1.31 15.21
CA ASP A 176 27.04 -0.21 16.17
C ASP A 176 28.21 -0.52 17.11
N ASP A 177 29.02 0.51 17.29
CA ASP A 177 30.34 0.51 17.91
C ASP A 177 30.40 -0.19 19.27
N ASP A 178 31.57 -0.79 19.52
CA ASP A 178 32.04 -1.31 20.80
C ASP A 178 31.85 -0.29 21.94
N GLU A 179 30.76 -0.41 22.70
CA GLU A 179 30.75 -0.08 24.13
C GLU A 179 30.16 -1.24 24.94
N SER A 180 31.08 -2.15 25.27
CA SER A 180 31.08 -3.10 26.38
C SER A 180 29.97 -2.92 27.44
N ILE A 181 28.91 -3.74 27.35
CA ILE A 181 27.89 -3.94 28.40
C ILE A 181 28.41 -4.93 29.46
N LEU A 182 29.68 -4.82 29.86
CA LEU A 182 30.25 -5.58 30.97
C LEU A 182 30.92 -4.65 31.98
N GLY A 183 30.14 -3.68 32.43
CA GLY A 183 30.45 -2.85 33.59
C GLY A 183 30.27 -3.64 34.89
N GLY A 184 31.40 -4.02 35.50
CA GLY A 184 31.61 -4.00 36.95
C GLY A 184 30.66 -4.77 37.87
N TYR A 185 31.08 -5.97 38.29
CA TYR A 185 30.78 -6.47 39.63
C TYR A 185 32.10 -6.76 40.36
N SER A 186 32.64 -5.72 41.00
CA SER A 186 33.62 -5.86 42.08
C SER A 186 32.91 -5.64 43.42
N GLY A 187 32.97 -6.63 44.31
CA GLY A 187 32.51 -6.49 45.70
C GLY A 187 31.97 -7.77 46.29
N GLY A 188 32.84 -8.62 46.85
CA GLY A 188 32.36 -9.83 47.53
C GLY A 188 33.42 -10.81 48.06
N ARG A 189 34.50 -10.33 48.68
CA ARG A 189 35.15 -10.91 49.87
C ARG A 189 36.37 -10.11 50.30
#